data_AF-A0A7G9QR05-F1
#
_entry.id   AF-A0A7G9QR05-F1
#
_cell.length_a   1.000
_cell.length_b   1.000
_cell.length_c   1.000
_cell.angle_alpha   90.00
_cell.angle_beta   90.00
_cell.angle_gamma   90.00
#
_symmetry.space_group_name_H-M   'P 1'
#
loop_
_entity.id
_entity.type
_entity.pdbx_description
1 polymer ?
#
loop_
_entity_poly.entity_id
_entity_poly.type
_entity_poly.pdbx_seq_one_letter_code
_entity_poly.pdbx_strand_id
1 'polypeptide(L)'
;MLAFALVLLAACDAPASDHAATTAINRPVPVIGNPCEGCEAVFDGMPAEIPSSIRLAPPGEPGVPMRIFGRVLDGSGRARAGVVVYAYQTDRTGIYPRPAQRLGREAMRHGRLRGWVRSDAQGRYAIDTIRPGSYPGEDVAEHVHMHVLEPGCFTYFIDDLMFLDDPKLSAEERRQAHGTGGNGFLRPVMVDGRWQVERDIVLGLGVPGHRECRAP
;
A
#
# COMPACT_ATOMS: atom_id res chain seq x y z
N MET A 1 28.85 -33.94 -57.91
CA MET A 1 29.22 -33.07 -56.78
C MET A 1 27.94 -32.41 -56.27
N LEU A 2 27.30 -32.97 -55.24
CA LEU A 2 26.12 -32.39 -54.61
C LEU A 2 26.56 -31.27 -53.67
N ALA A 3 26.08 -30.04 -53.88
CA ALA A 3 26.27 -28.92 -52.97
C ALA A 3 25.16 -28.91 -51.92
N PHE A 4 25.52 -29.17 -50.66
CA PHE A 4 24.62 -29.04 -49.51
C PHE A 4 24.55 -27.56 -49.12
N ALA A 5 23.38 -26.95 -49.27
CA ALA A 5 23.12 -25.60 -48.76
C ALA A 5 22.77 -25.69 -47.27
N LEU A 6 23.65 -25.17 -46.42
CA LEU A 6 23.47 -25.09 -44.97
C LEU A 6 22.54 -23.91 -44.64
N VAL A 7 21.30 -24.19 -44.24
CA VAL A 7 20.36 -23.19 -43.74
C VAL A 7 20.70 -22.90 -42.27
N LEU A 8 21.21 -21.69 -41.99
CA LEU A 8 21.38 -21.16 -40.64
C LEU A 8 20.03 -20.70 -40.09
N LEU A 9 19.44 -21.48 -39.19
CA LEU A 9 18.30 -21.06 -38.37
C LEU A 9 18.81 -20.15 -37.26
N ALA A 10 18.58 -18.84 -37.39
CA ALA A 10 18.75 -17.90 -36.30
C ALA A 10 17.64 -18.16 -35.26
N ALA A 11 18.02 -18.70 -34.10
CA ALA A 11 17.11 -18.82 -32.96
C ALA A 11 16.89 -17.42 -32.37
N CYS A 12 15.66 -16.92 -32.45
CA CYS A 12 15.24 -15.76 -31.67
C CYS A 12 15.12 -16.20 -30.21
N ASP A 13 16.04 -15.79 -29.35
CA ASP A 13 15.85 -15.88 -27.90
C ASP A 13 14.71 -14.93 -27.53
N ALA A 14 13.56 -15.50 -27.15
CA ALA A 14 12.49 -14.76 -26.51
C ALA A 14 12.92 -14.38 -25.08
N PRO A 15 12.65 -13.15 -24.61
CA PRO A 15 12.95 -12.80 -23.23
C PRO A 15 12.17 -13.70 -22.27
N ALA A 16 12.87 -14.26 -21.29
CA ALA A 16 12.28 -15.08 -20.23
C ALA A 16 11.16 -14.30 -19.53
N SER A 17 9.99 -14.91 -19.47
CA SER A 17 8.76 -14.34 -18.93
C SER A 17 8.82 -14.12 -17.42
N ASP A 18 8.25 -12.98 -16.98
CA ASP A 18 8.17 -12.40 -15.63
C ASP A 18 7.52 -13.28 -14.53
N HIS A 19 7.21 -14.54 -14.83
CA HIS A 19 6.45 -15.45 -13.95
C HIS A 19 7.17 -15.78 -12.63
N ALA A 20 8.50 -15.71 -12.59
CA ALA A 20 9.27 -15.94 -11.37
C ALA A 20 9.08 -14.81 -10.34
N ALA A 21 8.99 -13.55 -10.79
CA ALA A 21 8.77 -12.39 -9.93
C ALA A 21 7.35 -12.38 -9.34
N THR A 22 6.35 -12.81 -10.11
CA THR A 22 4.94 -12.92 -9.66
C THR A 22 4.77 -13.95 -8.54
N THR A 23 5.53 -15.04 -8.57
CA THR A 23 5.38 -16.14 -7.60
C THR A 23 5.99 -15.82 -6.23
N ALA A 24 6.97 -14.91 -6.17
CA ALA A 24 7.64 -14.53 -4.92
C ALA A 24 6.82 -13.57 -4.05
N ILE A 25 5.94 -12.74 -4.64
CA ILE A 25 5.11 -11.76 -3.90
C ILE A 25 4.00 -12.47 -3.11
N ASN A 26 3.49 -13.59 -3.60
CA ASN A 26 2.33 -14.28 -3.01
C ASN A 26 2.67 -15.24 -1.87
N ARG A 27 3.95 -15.38 -1.48
CA ARG A 27 4.31 -16.21 -0.32
C ARG A 27 4.23 -15.36 0.96
N PRO A 28 3.52 -15.83 2.01
CA PRO A 28 3.55 -15.16 3.30
C PRO A 28 4.98 -14.96 3.77
N VAL A 29 5.31 -13.73 4.16
CA VAL A 29 6.57 -13.35 4.80
C VAL A 29 6.32 -13.10 6.28
N PRO A 30 7.36 -13.13 7.13
CA PRO A 30 7.19 -12.84 8.56
C PRO A 30 6.59 -11.44 8.78
N VAL A 31 5.64 -11.37 9.71
CA VAL A 31 5.13 -10.12 10.27
C VAL A 31 6.12 -9.64 11.34
N ILE A 32 6.55 -8.38 11.25
CA ILE A 32 7.48 -7.77 12.22
C ILE A 32 6.94 -6.42 12.72
N GLY A 33 7.69 -5.76 13.59
CA GLY A 33 7.33 -4.46 14.14
C GLY A 33 6.51 -4.57 15.42
N ASN A 34 5.69 -3.55 15.66
CA ASN A 34 4.73 -3.53 16.75
C ASN A 34 3.61 -4.57 16.50
N PRO A 35 2.85 -4.97 17.55
CA PRO A 35 1.69 -5.84 17.36
C PRO A 35 0.82 -5.34 16.21
N CYS A 36 0.61 -6.19 15.22
CA CYS A 36 -0.12 -5.86 14.01
C CYS A 36 -1.42 -6.64 13.96
N GLU A 37 -2.52 -5.98 14.26
CA GLU A 37 -3.85 -6.55 14.08
C GLU A 37 -4.22 -6.51 12.59
N GLY A 38 -4.51 -7.67 12.00
CA GLY A 38 -4.96 -7.74 10.61
C GLY A 38 -3.85 -7.75 9.54
N CYS A 39 -2.58 -7.87 9.93
CA CYS A 39 -1.44 -7.95 8.99
C CYS A 39 -1.57 -9.08 7.96
N GLU A 40 -2.25 -10.18 8.30
CA GLU A 40 -2.52 -11.28 7.38
C GLU A 40 -3.42 -10.89 6.20
N ALA A 41 -4.25 -9.85 6.35
CA ALA A 41 -5.15 -9.37 5.30
C ALA A 41 -4.39 -8.85 4.07
N VAL A 42 -3.11 -8.48 4.24
CA VAL A 42 -2.21 -8.08 3.17
C VAL A 42 -2.05 -9.19 2.12
N PHE A 43 -2.07 -10.46 2.52
CA PHE A 43 -1.88 -11.61 1.60
C PHE A 43 -3.20 -12.15 1.03
N ASP A 44 -4.34 -11.76 1.58
CA ASP A 44 -5.64 -12.27 1.17
C ASP A 44 -6.21 -11.40 0.05
N GLY A 45 -6.45 -11.98 -1.12
CA GLY A 45 -7.00 -11.28 -2.28
C GLY A 45 -6.01 -10.32 -2.99
N MET A 46 -4.72 -10.38 -2.64
CA MET A 46 -3.67 -9.61 -3.32
C MET A 46 -3.56 -10.04 -4.79
N PRO A 47 -3.60 -9.10 -5.76
CA PRO A 47 -3.54 -9.44 -7.18
C PRO A 47 -2.11 -9.84 -7.59
N ALA A 48 -2.01 -10.65 -8.63
CA ALA A 48 -0.72 -11.09 -9.20
C ALA A 48 0.12 -9.92 -9.74
N GLU A 49 -0.55 -8.96 -10.37
CA GLU A 49 0.05 -7.71 -10.84
C GLU A 49 -0.45 -6.55 -9.98
N ILE A 50 0.50 -5.82 -9.38
CA ILE A 50 0.22 -4.68 -8.52
C ILE A 50 0.81 -3.45 -9.20
N PRO A 51 0.01 -2.51 -9.72
CA PRO A 51 0.52 -1.29 -10.34
C PRO A 51 0.98 -0.29 -9.28
N SER A 52 1.73 0.73 -9.70
CA SER A 52 2.11 1.85 -8.82
C SER A 52 0.99 2.85 -8.58
N SER A 53 -0.11 2.77 -9.32
CA SER A 53 -1.30 3.59 -9.11
C SER A 53 -2.56 2.74 -9.20
N ILE A 54 -3.47 2.88 -8.24
CA ILE A 54 -4.79 2.24 -8.27
C ILE A 54 -5.93 3.24 -8.04
N ARG A 55 -7.15 2.80 -8.32
CA ARG A 55 -8.38 3.38 -7.81
C ARG A 55 -9.01 2.44 -6.79
N LEU A 56 -8.87 2.79 -5.52
CA LEU A 56 -9.40 2.06 -4.37
C LEU A 56 -10.91 2.23 -4.24
N ALA A 57 -11.39 3.48 -4.29
CA ALA A 57 -12.81 3.80 -4.31
C ALA A 57 -13.31 3.80 -5.77
N PRO A 58 -14.25 2.92 -6.15
CA PRO A 58 -14.74 2.87 -7.53
C PRO A 58 -15.46 4.17 -7.93
N PRO A 59 -15.61 4.46 -9.23
CA PRO A 59 -16.41 5.59 -9.69
C PRO A 59 -17.81 5.57 -9.07
N GLY A 60 -18.25 6.71 -8.55
CA GLY A 60 -19.55 6.84 -7.88
C GLY A 60 -19.54 6.47 -6.39
N GLU A 61 -18.40 6.10 -5.80
CA GLU A 61 -18.27 5.98 -4.34
C GLU A 61 -18.66 7.31 -3.68
N PRO A 62 -19.65 7.32 -2.76
CA PRO A 62 -20.03 8.55 -2.07
C PRO A 62 -18.89 9.09 -1.23
N GLY A 63 -18.50 10.35 -1.44
CA GLY A 63 -17.47 11.03 -0.65
C GLY A 63 -16.77 12.11 -1.47
N VAL A 64 -15.93 12.91 -0.81
CA VAL A 64 -15.06 13.86 -1.52
C VAL A 64 -13.85 13.09 -2.06
N PRO A 65 -13.57 13.13 -3.37
CA PRO A 65 -12.44 12.43 -3.95
C PRO A 65 -11.12 12.82 -3.28
N MET A 66 -10.21 11.86 -3.16
CA MET A 66 -8.89 12.02 -2.57
C MET A 66 -7.83 11.27 -3.37
N ARG A 67 -6.63 11.83 -3.51
CA ARG A 67 -5.43 11.14 -3.97
C ARG A 67 -4.44 11.09 -2.82
N ILE A 68 -4.07 9.88 -2.43
CA ILE A 68 -2.89 9.66 -1.60
C ILE A 68 -1.75 9.33 -2.56
N PHE A 69 -0.60 9.97 -2.41
CA PHE A 69 0.57 9.67 -3.23
C PHE A 69 1.84 9.94 -2.43
N GLY A 70 2.97 9.44 -2.91
CA GLY A 70 4.25 9.69 -2.27
C GLY A 70 5.31 8.74 -2.79
N ARG A 71 6.41 8.64 -2.05
CA ARG A 71 7.54 7.77 -2.35
C ARG A 71 7.83 6.82 -1.20
N VAL A 72 8.21 5.60 -1.56
CA VAL A 72 8.83 4.65 -0.65
C VAL A 72 10.35 4.85 -0.71
N LEU A 73 10.93 5.07 0.47
CA LEU A 73 12.33 5.42 0.67
C LEU A 73 12.99 4.43 1.64
N ASP A 74 14.29 4.18 1.49
CA ASP A 74 15.07 3.52 2.54
C ASP A 74 15.49 4.49 3.66
N GLY A 75 16.16 3.97 4.69
CA GLY A 75 16.66 4.78 5.81
C GLY A 75 17.70 5.85 5.45
N SER A 76 18.25 5.81 4.22
CA SER A 76 19.14 6.85 3.68
C SER A 76 18.43 7.87 2.78
N GLY A 77 17.11 7.74 2.61
CA GLY A 77 16.29 8.61 1.77
C GLY A 77 16.31 8.26 0.28
N ARG A 78 16.86 7.10 -0.11
CA ARG A 78 16.87 6.66 -1.52
C ARG A 78 15.57 5.98 -1.89
N ALA A 79 15.12 6.18 -3.13
CA ALA A 79 13.95 5.50 -3.69
C ALA A 79 14.05 3.98 -3.57
N ARG A 80 12.95 3.33 -3.19
CA ARG A 80 12.83 1.88 -3.17
C ARG A 80 11.70 1.42 -4.07
N ALA A 81 12.06 0.76 -5.16
CA ALA A 81 11.14 0.15 -6.11
C ALA A 81 10.65 -1.23 -5.62
N GLY A 82 9.48 -1.64 -6.09
CA GLY A 82 8.95 -2.98 -5.89
C GLY A 82 8.40 -3.27 -4.49
N VAL A 83 8.31 -2.27 -3.60
CA VAL A 83 7.68 -2.41 -2.29
C VAL A 83 6.18 -2.31 -2.45
N VAL A 84 5.44 -3.18 -1.78
CA VAL A 84 3.98 -3.16 -1.79
C VAL A 84 3.47 -2.36 -0.60
N VAL A 85 2.58 -1.41 -0.85
CA VAL A 85 1.82 -0.70 0.17
C VAL A 85 0.38 -1.19 0.08
N TYR A 86 -0.11 -1.75 1.18
CA TYR A 86 -1.51 -2.14 1.33
C TYR A 86 -2.22 -1.08 2.17
N ALA A 87 -3.32 -0.54 1.64
CA ALA A 87 -4.12 0.46 2.34
C ALA A 87 -5.57 0.00 2.44
N TYR A 88 -6.24 0.37 3.54
CA TYR A 88 -7.67 0.17 3.72
C TYR A 88 -8.28 1.29 4.57
N GLN A 89 -9.57 1.55 4.35
CA GLN A 89 -10.29 2.64 5.02
C GLN A 89 -11.79 2.36 5.10
N THR A 90 -12.46 3.18 5.90
CA THR A 90 -13.92 3.32 5.91
C THR A 90 -14.43 4.07 4.67
N ASP A 91 -15.73 3.97 4.43
CA ASP A 91 -16.43 4.91 3.56
C ASP A 91 -16.60 6.29 4.24
N ARG A 92 -17.26 7.23 3.54
CA ARG A 92 -17.51 8.58 4.07
C ARG A 92 -18.37 8.62 5.34
N THR A 93 -19.01 7.52 5.71
CA THR A 93 -19.86 7.40 6.90
C THR A 93 -19.13 6.74 8.07
N GLY A 94 -17.87 6.37 7.90
CA GLY A 94 -17.07 5.73 8.94
C GLY A 94 -17.31 4.24 9.08
N ILE A 95 -17.88 3.59 8.07
CA ILE A 95 -18.12 2.14 8.09
C ILE A 95 -17.20 1.46 7.07
N TYR A 96 -16.62 0.33 7.45
CA TYR A 96 -15.94 -0.58 6.51
C TYR A 96 -16.99 -1.30 5.65
N PRO A 97 -17.14 -0.95 4.35
CA PRO A 97 -18.20 -1.56 3.55
C PRO A 97 -17.83 -3.00 3.22
N ARG A 98 -18.77 -3.94 3.32
CA ARG A 98 -18.46 -5.36 3.17
C ARG A 98 -17.93 -5.71 1.76
N PRO A 99 -16.90 -6.57 1.65
CA PRO A 99 -16.50 -7.16 0.38
C PRO A 99 -17.61 -8.05 -0.20
N ALA A 100 -17.75 -8.04 -1.53
CA ALA A 100 -18.66 -8.95 -2.23
C ALA A 100 -18.11 -10.40 -2.27
N GLN A 101 -16.79 -10.54 -2.39
CA GLN A 101 -16.11 -11.83 -2.32
C GLN A 101 -16.00 -12.30 -0.86
N ARG A 102 -16.11 -13.62 -0.65
CA ARG A 102 -15.75 -14.22 0.63
C ARG A 102 -14.23 -14.21 0.79
N LEU A 103 -13.75 -13.50 1.79
CA LEU A 103 -12.34 -13.43 2.18
C LEU A 103 -12.16 -14.04 3.57
N GLY A 104 -10.92 -14.19 4.01
CA GLY A 104 -10.54 -14.50 5.38
C GLY A 104 -11.01 -13.45 6.38
N ARG A 105 -10.95 -13.79 7.67
CA ARG A 105 -11.57 -13.00 8.76
C ARG A 105 -11.12 -11.54 8.75
N GLU A 106 -9.82 -11.28 8.74
CA GLU A 106 -9.30 -9.91 8.83
C GLU A 106 -9.54 -9.13 7.54
N ALA A 107 -9.35 -9.75 6.38
CA ALA A 107 -9.68 -9.13 5.10
C ALA A 107 -11.18 -8.77 4.97
N MET A 108 -12.08 -9.54 5.61
CA MET A 108 -13.49 -9.17 5.73
C MET A 108 -13.72 -7.96 6.63
N ARG A 109 -12.94 -7.80 7.71
CA ARG A 109 -13.01 -6.62 8.60
C ARG A 109 -12.49 -5.36 7.94
N HIS A 110 -11.46 -5.46 7.10
CA HIS A 110 -10.87 -4.33 6.38
C HIS A 110 -11.79 -3.77 5.26
N GLY A 111 -12.89 -4.44 4.95
CA GLY A 111 -13.88 -3.97 3.99
C GLY A 111 -13.43 -4.05 2.53
N ARG A 112 -14.26 -3.54 1.62
CA ARG A 112 -13.99 -3.53 0.18
C ARG A 112 -13.11 -2.36 -0.27
N LEU A 113 -13.02 -1.30 0.53
CA LEU A 113 -12.17 -0.13 0.26
C LEU A 113 -10.74 -0.44 0.74
N ARG A 114 -10.16 -1.50 0.18
CA ARG A 114 -8.82 -2.01 0.46
C ARG A 114 -8.09 -2.35 -0.83
N GLY A 115 -6.77 -2.20 -0.87
CA GLY A 115 -6.03 -2.38 -2.11
C GLY A 115 -4.52 -2.26 -1.93
N TRP A 116 -3.80 -2.59 -3.00
CA TRP A 116 -2.35 -2.66 -3.04
C TRP A 116 -1.79 -1.79 -4.14
N VAL A 117 -0.70 -1.09 -3.86
CA VAL A 117 0.14 -0.43 -4.85
C VAL A 117 1.57 -0.92 -4.70
N ARG A 118 2.31 -0.97 -5.81
CA ARG A 118 3.72 -1.35 -5.82
C ARG A 118 4.56 -0.17 -6.27
N SER A 119 5.51 0.25 -5.45
CA SER A 119 6.35 1.40 -5.75
C SER A 119 7.10 1.22 -7.07
N ASP A 120 7.11 2.26 -7.91
CA ASP A 120 7.81 2.24 -9.20
C ASP A 120 9.33 2.37 -9.06
N ALA A 121 10.05 2.44 -10.18
CA ALA A 121 11.51 2.60 -10.22
C ALA A 121 12.03 3.86 -9.49
N GLN A 122 11.19 4.87 -9.29
CA GLN A 122 11.49 6.09 -8.55
C GLN A 122 10.94 6.07 -7.11
N GLY A 123 10.41 4.93 -6.68
CA GLY A 123 9.78 4.70 -5.39
C GLY A 123 8.35 5.21 -5.32
N ARG A 124 7.77 5.72 -6.40
CA ARG A 124 6.47 6.43 -6.36
C ARG A 124 5.30 5.46 -6.28
N TYR A 125 4.25 5.89 -5.59
CA TYR A 125 2.96 5.21 -5.58
C TYR A 125 1.79 6.22 -5.52
N ALA A 126 0.59 5.79 -5.90
CA ALA A 126 -0.62 6.58 -5.76
C ALA A 126 -1.91 5.76 -5.59
N ILE A 127 -2.83 6.25 -4.77
CA ILE A 127 -4.11 5.63 -4.48
C ILE A 127 -5.20 6.69 -4.69
N ASP A 128 -6.04 6.48 -5.70
CA ASP A 128 -7.27 7.25 -5.90
C ASP A 128 -8.39 6.68 -5.02
N THR A 129 -8.94 7.48 -4.12
CA THR A 129 -9.97 7.08 -3.16
C THR A 129 -10.92 8.25 -2.85
N ILE A 130 -11.64 8.18 -1.73
CA ILE A 130 -12.40 9.26 -1.11
C ILE A 130 -11.83 9.57 0.28
N ARG A 131 -12.05 10.79 0.79
CA ARG A 131 -11.79 11.09 2.22
C ARG A 131 -12.69 10.21 3.09
N PRO A 132 -12.14 9.36 3.98
CA PRO A 132 -12.93 8.49 4.85
C PRO A 132 -13.69 9.31 5.90
N GLY A 133 -14.72 8.71 6.49
CA GLY A 133 -15.36 9.25 7.70
C GLY A 133 -14.78 8.63 8.97
N SER A 134 -14.84 9.36 10.08
CA SER A 134 -14.56 8.82 11.42
C SER A 134 -15.58 7.76 11.84
N TYR A 135 -15.17 6.82 12.70
CA TYR A 135 -16.07 5.81 13.23
C TYR A 135 -17.30 6.43 13.94
N PRO A 136 -18.52 5.96 13.64
CA PRO A 136 -19.73 6.49 14.26
C PRO A 136 -19.74 6.32 15.79
N GLY A 137 -19.99 7.42 16.50
CA GLY A 137 -20.06 7.42 17.96
C GLY A 137 -18.71 7.42 18.68
N GLU A 138 -17.60 7.46 17.94
CA GLU A 138 -16.25 7.51 18.49
C GLU A 138 -15.60 8.89 18.28
N ASP A 139 -14.69 9.25 19.18
CA ASP A 139 -13.86 10.46 19.11
C ASP A 139 -12.47 10.11 18.55
N VAL A 140 -12.47 9.50 17.37
CA VAL A 140 -11.28 9.11 16.62
C VAL A 140 -11.29 9.91 15.31
N ALA A 141 -10.17 10.54 14.98
CA ALA A 141 -10.04 11.27 13.72
C ALA A 141 -10.15 10.34 12.50
N GLU A 142 -10.59 10.89 11.38
CA GLU A 142 -10.55 10.25 10.06
C GLU A 142 -9.14 9.74 9.76
N HIS A 143 -9.04 8.52 9.23
CA HIS A 143 -7.75 7.92 8.94
C HIS A 143 -7.80 6.87 7.83
N VAL A 144 -6.64 6.60 7.24
CA VAL A 144 -6.41 5.49 6.32
C VAL A 144 -5.31 4.62 6.89
N HIS A 145 -5.61 3.33 7.07
CA HIS A 145 -4.65 2.37 7.56
C HIS A 145 -3.69 1.94 6.46
N MET A 146 -2.43 1.73 6.83
CA MET A 146 -1.39 1.34 5.89
C MET A 146 -0.48 0.25 6.44
N HIS A 147 -0.13 -0.68 5.55
CA HIS A 147 0.85 -1.73 5.78
C HIS A 147 1.87 -1.70 4.66
N VAL A 148 3.09 -2.07 5.00
CA VAL A 148 4.18 -2.27 4.05
C VAL A 148 4.48 -3.76 3.95
N LEU A 149 4.52 -4.26 2.72
CA LEU A 149 5.06 -5.57 2.38
C LEU A 149 6.33 -5.35 1.54
N GLU A 150 7.47 -5.71 2.12
CA GLU A 150 8.74 -5.85 1.41
C GLU A 150 8.84 -7.29 0.87
N PRO A 151 8.64 -7.51 -0.45
CA PRO A 151 8.48 -8.86 -0.99
C PRO A 151 9.67 -9.78 -0.69
N GLY A 152 9.37 -11.01 -0.27
CA GLY A 152 10.40 -11.98 0.14
C GLY A 152 11.11 -11.66 1.45
N CYS A 153 10.73 -10.60 2.16
CA CYS A 153 11.39 -10.15 3.37
C CYS A 153 10.43 -10.10 4.56
N PHE A 154 9.61 -9.06 4.68
CA PHE A 154 8.71 -8.86 5.82
C PHE A 154 7.45 -8.09 5.44
N THR A 155 6.43 -8.18 6.30
CA THR A 155 5.30 -7.27 6.30
C THR A 155 5.15 -6.62 7.68
N TYR A 156 4.69 -5.38 7.74
CA TYR A 156 4.47 -4.64 8.98
C TYR A 156 3.48 -3.49 8.78
N PHE A 157 2.78 -3.14 9.85
CA PHE A 157 1.98 -1.93 9.92
C PHE A 157 2.90 -0.69 10.02
N ILE A 158 2.47 0.41 9.45
CA ILE A 158 3.09 1.73 9.62
C ILE A 158 2.04 2.69 10.18
N ASP A 159 2.47 3.82 10.74
CA ASP A 159 1.54 4.80 11.29
C ASP A 159 0.47 5.18 10.25
N ASP A 160 -0.78 5.18 10.72
CA ASP A 160 -1.94 5.57 9.94
C ASP A 160 -1.74 6.94 9.29
N LEU A 161 -2.36 7.11 8.13
CA LEU A 161 -2.52 8.42 7.55
C LEU A 161 -3.67 9.13 8.28
N MET A 162 -3.32 10.15 9.06
CA MET A 162 -4.23 11.01 9.82
C MET A 162 -4.26 12.41 9.20
N PHE A 163 -5.39 13.11 9.30
CA PHE A 163 -5.56 14.44 8.69
C PHE A 163 -5.42 15.57 9.71
N LEU A 164 -4.49 16.49 9.46
CA LEU A 164 -4.23 17.63 10.35
C LEU A 164 -5.37 18.65 10.43
N ASP A 165 -6.28 18.64 9.47
CA ASP A 165 -7.46 19.50 9.40
C ASP A 165 -8.72 18.85 10.00
N ASP A 166 -8.62 17.61 10.50
CA ASP A 166 -9.73 16.94 11.16
C ASP A 166 -9.98 17.56 12.55
N PRO A 167 -11.19 18.05 12.84
CA PRO A 167 -11.53 18.63 14.14
C PRO A 167 -11.48 17.62 15.31
N LYS A 168 -11.59 16.32 15.05
CA LYS A 168 -11.47 15.26 16.06
C LYS A 168 -10.02 14.90 16.37
N LEU A 169 -9.05 15.33 15.56
CA LEU A 169 -7.65 14.99 15.79
C LEU A 169 -7.14 15.63 17.09
N SER A 170 -7.13 14.83 18.14
CA SER A 170 -6.79 15.22 19.49
C SER A 170 -5.28 15.37 19.70
N ALA A 171 -4.91 16.09 20.75
CA ALA A 171 -3.51 16.14 21.18
C ALA A 171 -3.01 14.78 21.69
N GLU A 172 -3.92 13.90 22.12
CA GLU A 172 -3.58 12.55 22.59
C GLU A 172 -3.22 11.62 21.43
N GLU A 173 -4.05 11.54 20.39
CA GLU A 173 -3.73 10.78 19.17
C GLU A 173 -2.40 11.22 18.58
N ARG A 174 -2.11 12.54 18.57
CA ARG A 174 -0.82 13.08 18.13
C ARG A 174 0.37 12.60 18.97
N ARG A 175 0.19 12.39 20.28
CA ARG A 175 1.24 11.89 21.19
C ARG A 175 1.44 10.38 21.09
N GLN A 176 0.41 9.64 20.68
CA GLN A 176 0.45 8.18 20.55
C GLN A 176 1.15 7.72 19.26
N ALA A 177 1.44 8.63 18.34
CA ALA A 177 2.16 8.31 17.12
C ALA A 177 3.52 7.68 17.39
N HIS A 178 3.79 6.57 16.71
CA HIS A 178 5.04 5.84 16.86
C HIS A 178 6.14 6.36 15.92
N GLY A 179 5.76 7.12 14.88
CA GLY A 179 6.64 7.53 13.79
C GLY A 179 6.99 6.38 12.84
N THR A 180 6.22 5.28 12.88
CA THR A 180 6.50 4.08 12.09
C THR A 180 6.30 4.39 10.61
N GLY A 181 7.32 4.13 9.80
CA GLY A 181 7.30 4.46 8.39
C GLY A 181 7.35 5.96 8.07
N GLY A 182 7.57 6.85 9.06
CA GLY A 182 7.60 8.31 8.89
C GLY A 182 6.39 9.03 9.49
N ASN A 183 6.17 10.30 9.12
CA ASN A 183 5.09 11.12 9.66
C ASN A 183 3.71 10.70 9.10
N GLY A 184 2.82 10.22 9.97
CA GLY A 184 1.43 9.88 9.65
C GLY A 184 0.46 11.07 9.64
N PHE A 185 0.80 12.21 10.24
CA PHE A 185 -0.09 13.39 10.28
C PHE A 185 0.14 14.32 9.10
N LEU A 186 -0.80 14.34 8.17
CA LEU A 186 -0.63 15.00 6.88
C LEU A 186 -1.61 16.14 6.73
N ARG A 187 -1.20 17.17 5.97
CA ARG A 187 -2.07 18.29 5.62
C ARG A 187 -2.67 18.04 4.24
N PRO A 188 -3.96 17.70 4.13
CA PRO A 188 -4.60 17.56 2.83
C PRO A 188 -4.72 18.93 2.15
N VAL A 189 -4.58 18.96 0.82
CA VAL A 189 -4.74 20.17 0.00
C VAL A 189 -5.85 19.94 -1.02
N MET A 190 -6.82 20.84 -1.11
CA MET A 190 -7.88 20.75 -2.10
C MET A 190 -7.39 21.29 -3.45
N VAL A 191 -7.43 20.46 -4.49
CA VAL A 191 -7.09 20.83 -5.88
C VAL A 191 -8.19 20.31 -6.78
N ASP A 192 -8.85 21.19 -7.54
CA ASP A 192 -9.91 20.85 -8.49
C ASP A 192 -11.01 19.93 -7.92
N GLY A 193 -11.44 20.21 -6.68
CA GLY A 193 -12.49 19.43 -6.00
C GLY A 193 -12.03 18.06 -5.48
N ARG A 194 -10.72 17.82 -5.45
CA ARG A 194 -10.10 16.59 -4.97
C ARG A 194 -9.05 16.88 -3.90
N TRP A 195 -9.11 16.15 -2.79
CA TRP A 195 -8.06 16.19 -1.77
C TRP A 195 -6.77 15.56 -2.29
N GLN A 196 -5.65 16.22 -2.07
CA GLN A 196 -4.30 15.75 -2.39
C GLN A 196 -3.55 15.56 -1.08
N VAL A 197 -2.99 14.36 -0.88
CA VAL A 197 -2.32 13.99 0.37
C VAL A 197 -1.01 13.29 0.04
N GLU A 198 0.09 13.92 0.43
CA GLU A 198 1.43 13.39 0.21
C GLU A 198 1.92 12.60 1.43
N ARG A 199 2.14 11.30 1.25
CA ARG A 199 2.63 10.36 2.27
C ARG A 199 3.88 9.66 1.75
N ASP A 200 5.05 10.20 2.08
CA ASP A 200 6.30 9.45 1.92
C ASP A 200 6.43 8.39 3.01
N ILE A 201 6.97 7.22 2.66
CA ILE A 201 7.15 6.07 3.57
C ILE A 201 8.64 5.76 3.67
N VAL A 202 9.18 5.73 4.89
CA VAL A 202 10.58 5.35 5.15
C VAL A 202 10.63 3.93 5.72
N LEU A 203 11.16 2.98 4.94
CA LEU A 203 11.20 1.57 5.32
C LEU A 203 11.98 1.33 6.61
N GLY A 204 11.42 0.51 7.48
CA GLY A 204 12.04 0.12 8.76
C GLY A 204 12.09 1.19 9.85
N LEU A 205 11.77 2.46 9.54
CA LEU A 205 11.74 3.52 10.53
C LEU A 205 10.69 3.20 11.60
N GLY A 206 11.10 3.09 12.86
CA GLY A 206 10.20 2.77 13.97
C GLY A 206 9.67 1.33 13.97
N VAL A 207 10.25 0.40 13.19
CA VAL A 207 9.79 -1.00 13.08
C VAL A 207 10.74 -1.95 13.83
N PRO A 208 10.41 -2.40 15.05
CA PRO A 208 11.20 -3.39 15.76
C PRO A 208 11.46 -4.66 14.94
N GLY A 209 12.72 -5.12 14.93
CA GLY A 209 13.14 -6.32 14.22
C GLY A 209 13.33 -6.14 12.70
N HIS A 210 13.14 -4.93 12.18
CA HIS A 210 13.46 -4.63 10.79
C HIS A 210 14.97 -4.71 10.53
N ARG A 211 15.31 -5.20 9.34
CA ARG A 211 16.66 -5.18 8.76
C ARG A 211 16.52 -4.83 7.30
N GLU A 212 17.54 -4.21 6.72
CA GLU A 212 17.51 -3.85 5.30
C GLU A 212 17.30 -5.09 4.42
N CYS A 213 16.22 -5.09 3.67
CA CYS A 213 15.91 -6.12 2.70
C CYS A 213 16.68 -5.85 1.41
N ARG A 214 17.30 -6.88 0.84
CA ARG A 214 17.91 -6.78 -0.50
C ARG A 214 16.83 -6.34 -1.49
N ALA A 215 17.20 -5.42 -2.39
CA ALA A 215 16.35 -5.13 -3.53
C ALA A 215 16.12 -6.44 -4.32
N PRO A 216 14.89 -6.69 -4.79
CA PRO A 216 14.62 -7.80 -5.69
C PRO A 216 15.43 -7.70 -6.99
#